data_AF-E2B4R8-F1
#
_entry.id   AF-E2B4R8-F1
#
_cell.length_a   1.000
_cell.length_b   1.000
_cell.length_c   1.000
_cell.angle_alpha   90.00
_cell.angle_beta   90.00
_cell.angle_gamma   90.00
#
_symmetry.space_group_name_H-M   'P 1'
#
loop_
_entity.id
_entity.type
_entity.pdbx_description
1 polymer ?
#
loop_
_entity_poly.entity_id
_entity_poly.type
_entity_poly.pdbx_seq_one_letter_code
_entity_poly.pdbx_strand_id
1 'polypeptide(L)'
;FHPNLCHVCKKTREMVNLTTCHRCFLISYCSEDHKNQHLLQHRKICTTMENYLRNNPEYLTRHFNEGEWLDAHFDFYRSIRQNLGRLLENYEEQMFVFARLCFICRQRTGLHSCKKCLSIDYCLEHKEEFEQKHEQKVCE
;
A
#
# COMPACT_ATOMS: atom_id res chain seq x y z
N PHE A 1 0.37 -3.06 11.41
CA PHE A 1 1.10 -2.61 10.20
C PHE A 1 0.54 -1.26 9.81
N HIS A 2 1.33 -0.38 9.20
CA HIS A 2 0.84 0.89 8.64
C HIS A 2 1.67 1.24 7.40
N PRO A 3 1.05 1.51 6.24
CA PRO A 3 1.76 1.63 4.96
C PRO A 3 2.65 2.89 4.88
N ASN A 4 2.30 3.92 5.65
CA ASN A 4 2.98 5.21 5.71
C ASN A 4 3.99 5.34 6.87
N LEU A 5 4.34 4.21 7.51
CA LEU A 5 5.41 4.13 8.52
C LEU A 5 6.52 3.19 8.04
N CYS A 6 7.73 3.35 8.58
CA CYS A 6 8.74 2.31 8.42
C CYS A 6 8.24 1.01 9.07
N HIS A 7 8.29 -0.10 8.33
CA HIS A 7 7.83 -1.38 8.86
C HIS A 7 8.63 -1.84 10.09
N VAL A 8 9.89 -1.46 10.23
CA VAL A 8 10.74 -1.86 11.36
C VAL A 8 10.62 -0.88 12.53
N CYS A 9 11.10 0.36 12.37
CA CYS A 9 11.18 1.32 13.48
C CYS A 9 9.92 2.18 13.68
N LYS A 10 8.90 2.02 12.83
CA LYS A 10 7.61 2.73 12.89
C LYS A 10 7.67 4.26 12.77
N LYS A 11 8.83 4.85 12.44
CA LYS A 11 8.95 6.29 12.15
C LYS A 11 8.11 6.68 10.92
N THR A 12 7.52 7.88 10.98
CA THR A 12 6.63 8.44 9.95
C THR A 12 7.44 9.06 8.80
N ARG A 13 6.75 9.36 7.68
CA ARG A 13 7.32 10.13 6.55
C ARG A 13 7.80 11.53 6.93
N GLU A 14 7.32 12.09 8.05
CA GLU A 14 7.75 13.40 8.55
C GLU A 14 9.08 13.31 9.30
N MET A 15 9.35 12.19 9.96
CA MET A 15 10.58 11.96 10.71
C MET A 15 11.72 11.45 9.83
N VAL A 16 11.39 10.66 8.79
CA VAL A 16 12.37 9.98 7.94
C VAL A 16 11.84 9.83 6.51
N ASN A 17 12.76 9.79 5.55
CA ASN A 17 12.43 9.41 4.18
C ASN A 17 12.05 7.93 4.14
N LEU A 18 10.82 7.63 3.69
CA LEU A 18 10.36 6.26 3.50
C LEU A 18 10.42 5.85 2.05
N THR A 19 11.14 4.77 1.78
CA THR A 19 11.21 4.10 0.49
C THR A 19 10.27 2.91 0.50
N THR A 20 9.30 2.91 -0.41
CA THR A 20 8.39 1.77 -0.62
C THR A 20 9.14 0.68 -1.39
N CYS A 21 8.87 -0.59 -1.06
CA CYS A 21 9.44 -1.74 -1.77
C CYS A 21 9.08 -1.67 -3.26
N HIS A 22 10.09 -1.58 -4.13
CA HIS A 22 9.90 -1.42 -5.57
C HIS A 22 9.42 -2.69 -6.30
N ARG A 23 9.33 -3.82 -5.59
CA ARG A 23 8.86 -5.10 -6.16
C ARG A 23 7.36 -5.29 -5.94
N CYS A 24 6.89 -5.08 -4.72
CA CYS A 24 5.49 -5.27 -4.37
C CYS A 24 4.70 -3.98 -4.20
N PHE A 25 5.33 -2.83 -3.95
CA PHE A 25 4.69 -1.52 -3.72
C PHE A 25 3.79 -1.40 -2.47
N LEU A 26 3.69 -2.43 -1.63
CA LEU A 26 2.76 -2.44 -0.48
C LEU A 26 3.39 -2.10 0.89
N ILE A 27 4.72 -2.07 1.02
CA ILE A 27 5.41 -1.89 2.32
C ILE A 27 6.55 -0.88 2.21
N SER A 28 6.84 -0.14 3.29
CA SER A 28 7.83 0.94 3.30
C SER A 28 8.90 0.77 4.40
N TYR A 29 10.13 1.21 4.11
CA TYR A 29 11.27 1.19 5.02
C TYR A 29 11.98 2.55 4.99
N CYS A 30 12.62 2.95 6.10
CA CYS A 30 13.39 4.19 6.14
C CYS A 30 14.88 4.04 5.77
N SER A 31 15.35 2.81 5.58
CA SER A 31 16.73 2.51 5.20
C SER A 31 16.83 1.12 4.56
N GLU A 32 17.92 0.87 3.83
CA GLU A 32 18.23 -0.46 3.32
C GLU A 32 18.50 -1.45 4.47
N ASP A 33 19.06 -0.99 5.59
CA ASP A 33 19.27 -1.83 6.78
C ASP A 33 17.95 -2.39 7.33
N HIS A 34 16.92 -1.53 7.50
CA HIS A 34 15.61 -1.99 7.96
C HIS A 34 14.92 -2.89 6.93
N LYS A 35 15.14 -2.65 5.63
CA LYS A 35 14.65 -3.55 4.58
C LYS A 35 15.34 -4.92 4.64
N ASN A 36 16.65 -4.96 4.86
CA ASN A 36 17.44 -6.18 5.00
C ASN A 36 17.07 -6.96 6.28
N GLN A 37 16.84 -6.26 7.39
CA GLN A 37 16.36 -6.87 8.63
C GLN A 37 15.04 -7.62 8.44
N HIS A 38 14.12 -7.07 7.63
CA HIS A 38 12.84 -7.70 7.32
C HIS A 38 12.87 -8.62 6.08
N LEU A 39 14.00 -8.71 5.37
CA LEU A 39 14.08 -9.36 4.07
C LEU A 39 13.65 -10.83 4.12
N LEU A 40 14.11 -11.59 5.13
CA LEU A 40 13.78 -13.02 5.22
C LEU A 40 12.28 -13.27 5.42
N GLN A 41 11.63 -12.45 6.24
CA GLN A 41 10.18 -12.53 6.49
C GLN A 41 9.38 -12.06 5.26
N HIS A 42 9.83 -10.98 4.62
CA HIS A 42 9.13 -10.36 3.49
C HIS A 42 9.32 -11.10 2.15
N ARG A 43 10.46 -11.76 1.93
CA ARG A 43 10.90 -12.23 0.60
C ARG A 43 9.87 -13.11 -0.09
N LYS A 44 9.24 -14.03 0.64
CA LYS A 44 8.31 -15.00 0.06
C LYS A 44 7.08 -14.29 -0.49
N ILE A 45 6.36 -13.54 0.35
CA ILE A 45 5.17 -12.79 -0.06
C ILE A 45 5.49 -11.73 -1.12
N CYS A 46 6.62 -11.03 -0.98
CA CYS A 46 7.06 -10.04 -1.95
C CYS A 46 7.22 -10.63 -3.35
N THR A 47 7.74 -11.85 -3.44
CA THR A 47 7.97 -12.54 -4.71
C THR A 47 6.65 -13.02 -5.31
N THR A 48 5.73 -13.55 -4.50
CA THR A 48 4.38 -13.91 -4.94
C THR A 48 3.61 -12.68 -5.46
N MET A 49 3.71 -11.55 -4.75
CA MET A 49 3.10 -10.27 -5.17
C MET A 49 3.72 -9.75 -6.47
N GLU A 50 5.05 -9.72 -6.59
CA GLU A 50 5.72 -9.27 -7.81
C GLU A 50 5.28 -10.09 -9.03
N ASN A 51 5.17 -11.42 -8.89
CA ASN A 51 4.73 -12.28 -9.98
C ASN A 51 3.31 -11.95 -10.43
N TYR A 52 2.39 -11.71 -9.48
CA TYR A 52 1.04 -11.27 -9.83
C TYR A 52 1.06 -9.92 -10.55
N LEU A 53 1.78 -8.93 -10.01
CA LEU A 53 1.83 -7.57 -10.56
C LEU A 53 2.47 -7.53 -11.95
N ARG A 54 3.47 -8.39 -12.21
CA ARG A 54 4.08 -8.53 -13.54
C ARG A 54 3.08 -9.04 -14.59
N ASN A 55 2.15 -9.90 -14.18
CA ASN A 55 1.11 -10.44 -15.05
C ASN A 55 -0.13 -9.53 -15.15
N ASN A 56 -0.28 -8.58 -14.22
CA ASN A 56 -1.43 -7.67 -14.12
C ASN A 56 -0.96 -6.22 -13.84
N PRO A 57 -0.11 -5.62 -14.69
CA PRO A 57 0.49 -4.30 -14.43
C PRO A 57 -0.54 -3.19 -14.24
N GLU A 58 -1.69 -3.29 -14.90
CA GLU A 58 -2.81 -2.37 -14.79
C GLU A 58 -3.36 -2.27 -13.36
N TYR A 59 -3.14 -3.28 -12.50
CA TYR A 59 -3.56 -3.24 -11.10
C TYR A 59 -2.94 -2.07 -10.31
N LEU A 60 -1.78 -1.55 -10.74
CA LEU A 60 -1.08 -0.43 -10.09
C LEU A 60 -1.50 0.94 -10.65
N THR A 61 -1.83 1.01 -11.94
CA THR A 61 -1.99 2.28 -12.67
C THR A 61 -3.42 2.59 -13.06
N ARG A 62 -4.31 1.58 -13.11
CA ARG A 62 -5.71 1.78 -13.48
C ARG A 62 -6.45 2.59 -12.43
N HIS A 63 -7.32 3.47 -12.91
CA HIS A 63 -8.32 4.14 -12.10
C HIS A 63 -9.50 3.18 -11.97
N PHE A 64 -9.87 2.84 -10.75
CA PHE A 64 -10.98 1.94 -10.48
C PHE A 64 -12.16 2.74 -9.96
N ASN A 65 -13.36 2.40 -10.41
CA ASN A 65 -14.54 2.73 -9.63
C ASN A 65 -14.61 1.81 -8.38
N GLU A 66 -15.49 2.12 -7.43
CA GLU A 66 -15.53 1.41 -6.15
C GLU A 66 -15.79 -0.10 -6.28
N GLY A 67 -16.71 -0.51 -7.17
CA GLY A 67 -17.02 -1.92 -7.40
C GLY A 67 -15.87 -2.68 -8.07
N GLU A 68 -15.32 -2.11 -9.15
CA GLU A 68 -14.20 -2.71 -9.86
C GLU A 68 -12.96 -2.86 -8.98
N TRP A 69 -12.75 -1.92 -8.06
CA TRP A 69 -11.63 -1.99 -7.11
C TRP A 69 -11.78 -3.18 -6.17
N LEU A 70 -12.98 -3.42 -5.61
CA LEU A 70 -13.22 -4.53 -4.69
C LEU A 70 -12.93 -5.87 -5.37
N ASP A 71 -13.42 -6.06 -6.58
CA ASP A 71 -13.21 -7.29 -7.35
C ASP A 71 -11.72 -7.51 -7.64
N ALA A 72 -11.03 -6.49 -8.18
CA ALA A 72 -9.60 -6.58 -8.45
C ALA A 72 -8.78 -6.81 -7.17
N HIS A 73 -9.15 -6.17 -6.05
CA HIS A 73 -8.48 -6.32 -4.78
C HIS A 73 -8.66 -7.72 -4.20
N PHE A 74 -9.87 -8.27 -4.30
CA PHE A 74 -10.16 -9.63 -3.87
C PHE A 74 -9.44 -10.67 -4.72
N ASP A 75 -9.38 -10.47 -6.04
CA ASP A 75 -8.63 -11.33 -6.95
C ASP A 75 -7.13 -11.32 -6.67
N PHE A 76 -6.55 -10.15 -6.43
CA PHE A 76 -5.16 -10.03 -5.99
C PHE A 76 -4.93 -10.81 -4.69
N TYR A 77 -5.71 -10.51 -3.66
CA TYR A 77 -5.62 -11.16 -2.35
C TYR A 77 -5.73 -12.69 -2.44
N ARG A 78 -6.74 -13.18 -3.15
CA ARG A 78 -6.99 -14.61 -3.36
C ARG A 78 -5.82 -15.27 -4.10
N SER A 79 -5.30 -14.61 -5.15
CA SER A 79 -4.15 -15.11 -5.89
C SER A 79 -2.91 -15.23 -5.00
N ILE A 80 -2.62 -14.23 -4.16
CA ILE A 80 -1.47 -14.31 -3.24
C ILE A 80 -1.66 -15.45 -2.24
N ARG A 81 -2.84 -15.59 -1.63
CA ARG A 81 -3.11 -16.68 -0.68
C ARG A 81 -2.94 -18.07 -1.28
N GLN A 82 -3.40 -18.28 -2.51
CA GLN A 82 -3.28 -19.56 -3.20
C GLN A 82 -1.82 -19.88 -3.57
N ASN A 83 -1.04 -18.87 -3.98
CA ASN A 83 0.31 -19.06 -4.51
C ASN A 83 1.43 -18.93 -3.47
N LEU A 84 1.14 -18.43 -2.26
CA LEU A 84 2.15 -18.25 -1.22
C LEU A 84 2.61 -19.59 -0.60
N GLY A 85 1.76 -20.62 -0.63
CA GLY A 85 2.05 -21.95 -0.07
C GLY A 85 2.23 -21.95 1.46
N ARG A 86 1.71 -20.93 2.15
CA ARG A 86 1.53 -20.87 3.61
C ARG A 86 0.41 -19.88 3.94
N LEU A 87 -0.08 -19.89 5.18
CA LEU A 87 -0.97 -18.85 5.67
C LEU A 87 -0.25 -17.49 5.69
N LEU A 88 -1.01 -16.42 5.46
CA LEU A 88 -0.52 -15.05 5.61
C LEU A 88 -0.29 -14.76 7.10
N GLU A 89 0.78 -14.03 7.37
CA GLU A 89 1.04 -13.49 8.70
C GLU A 89 0.14 -12.27 8.95
N ASN A 90 -0.11 -11.93 10.22
CA ASN A 90 -1.00 -10.82 10.57
C ASN A 90 -0.63 -9.50 9.88
N TYR A 91 0.66 -9.18 9.77
CA TYR A 91 1.08 -7.96 9.10
C TYR A 91 0.86 -8.02 7.58
N GLU A 92 0.90 -9.21 6.98
CA GLU A 92 0.71 -9.42 5.55
C GLU A 92 -0.76 -9.28 5.19
N GLU A 93 -1.68 -9.83 5.99
CA GLU A 93 -3.12 -9.56 5.88
C GLU A 93 -3.39 -8.05 5.95
N GLN A 94 -2.77 -7.38 6.92
CA GLN A 94 -2.87 -5.93 7.09
C GLN A 94 -2.29 -5.14 5.91
N MET A 95 -1.34 -5.67 5.13
CA MET A 95 -0.83 -5.01 3.92
C MET A 95 -1.92 -4.85 2.86
N PHE A 96 -2.85 -5.80 2.76
CA PHE A 96 -3.98 -5.70 1.81
C PHE A 96 -5.04 -4.74 2.33
N VAL A 97 -5.44 -4.89 3.60
CA VAL A 97 -6.47 -4.06 4.25
C VAL A 97 -6.07 -2.59 4.26
N PHE A 98 -4.81 -2.29 4.57
CA PHE A 98 -4.28 -0.92 4.65
C PHE A 98 -3.42 -0.58 3.44
N ALA A 99 -3.72 -1.13 2.27
CA ALA A 99 -2.99 -0.80 1.05
C ALA A 99 -3.17 0.69 0.72
N ARG A 100 -2.09 1.36 0.31
CA ARG A 100 -2.17 2.76 -0.14
C ARG A 100 -2.97 2.83 -1.43
N LEU A 101 -3.94 3.73 -1.44
CA LEU A 101 -4.79 4.03 -2.58
C LEU A 101 -5.24 5.48 -2.52
N CYS A 102 -5.44 6.11 -3.67
CA CYS A 102 -6.12 7.40 -3.68
C CYS A 102 -7.54 7.22 -3.14
N PHE A 103 -7.93 8.05 -2.17
CA PHE A 103 -9.25 8.06 -1.57
C PHE A 103 -10.40 8.18 -2.60
N ILE A 104 -10.12 8.81 -3.75
CA ILE A 104 -11.12 9.11 -4.78
C ILE A 104 -11.05 8.11 -5.94
N CYS A 105 -9.92 8.02 -6.67
CA CYS A 105 -9.82 7.15 -7.87
C CYS A 105 -9.20 5.77 -7.64
N ARG A 106 -8.83 5.44 -6.40
CA ARG A 106 -8.22 4.15 -6.00
C ARG A 106 -6.90 3.77 -6.69
N GLN A 107 -6.27 4.67 -7.46
CA GLN A 107 -4.94 4.44 -8.03
C GLN A 107 -3.90 4.22 -6.92
N ARG A 108 -2.81 3.50 -7.21
CA ARG A 108 -1.80 3.12 -6.19
C ARG A 108 -0.47 3.86 -6.31
N THR A 109 -0.26 4.58 -7.40
CA THR A 109 0.98 5.28 -7.71
C THR A 109 0.80 6.80 -7.59
N GLY A 110 1.91 7.52 -7.38
CA GLY A 110 1.87 8.99 -7.26
C GLY A 110 1.06 9.49 -6.06
N LEU A 111 1.08 8.76 -4.95
CA LEU A 111 0.24 9.03 -3.78
C LEU A 111 0.94 9.88 -2.72
N HIS A 112 0.20 10.86 -2.22
CA HIS A 112 0.53 11.72 -1.09
C HIS A 112 -0.35 11.36 0.10
N SER A 113 0.25 11.31 1.29
CA SER A 113 -0.48 11.02 2.53
C SER A 113 -0.94 12.31 3.19
N CYS A 114 -2.12 12.30 3.80
CA CYS A 114 -2.53 13.37 4.70
C CYS A 114 -1.53 13.49 5.86
N LYS A 115 -0.99 14.69 6.10
CA LYS A 115 -0.03 14.93 7.19
C LYS A 115 -0.67 14.92 8.58
N LYS A 116 -1.98 15.13 8.68
CA LYS A 116 -2.71 15.14 9.95
C LYS A 116 -3.00 13.71 10.43
N CYS A 117 -3.77 12.91 9.66
CA CYS A 117 -4.17 11.56 10.07
C CYS A 117 -3.20 10.45 9.64
N LEU A 118 -2.28 10.72 8.70
CA LEU A 118 -1.32 9.77 8.09
C LEU A 118 -1.93 8.54 7.39
N SER A 119 -3.24 8.35 7.48
CA SER A 119 -3.95 7.11 7.14
C SER A 119 -4.60 7.15 5.76
N ILE A 120 -4.93 8.35 5.26
CA ILE A 120 -5.58 8.51 3.96
C ILE A 120 -4.58 9.08 2.96
N ASP A 121 -4.55 8.47 1.77
CA ASP A 121 -3.72 8.86 0.65
C ASP A 121 -4.57 9.46 -0.50
N TYR A 122 -3.99 10.37 -1.27
CA TYR A 122 -4.59 10.99 -2.45
C TYR A 122 -3.55 11.16 -3.56
N CYS A 123 -3.97 11.21 -4.83
CA CYS A 123 -3.09 11.58 -5.94
C CYS A 123 -3.19 13.07 -6.24
N LEU A 124 -2.20 13.62 -6.96
CA LEU A 124 -2.13 15.06 -7.26
C LEU A 124 -3.36 15.56 -8.01
N GLU A 125 -3.92 14.76 -8.93
CA GLU A 125 -5.15 15.09 -9.68
C GLU A 125 -6.35 15.30 -8.76
N HIS A 126 -6.40 14.58 -7.64
CA HIS A 126 -7.51 14.63 -6.68
C HIS A 126 -7.19 15.45 -5.44
N LYS A 127 -6.14 16.28 -5.46
CA LYS A 127 -5.72 17.07 -4.28
C LYS A 127 -6.83 18.00 -3.78
N GLU A 128 -7.42 18.82 -4.67
CA GLU A 128 -8.43 19.81 -4.28
C GLU A 128 -9.71 19.14 -3.77
N GLU A 129 -10.19 18.10 -4.46
CA GLU A 129 -11.37 17.34 -4.04
C GLU A 129 -11.12 16.60 -2.71
N PHE A 130 -9.90 16.08 -2.52
CA PHE A 130 -9.49 15.49 -1.25
C PHE A 130 -9.55 16.50 -0.12
N GLU A 131 -8.96 17.69 -0.28
CA GLU A 131 -8.96 18.75 0.74
C GLU A 131 -10.40 19.13 1.16
N GLN A 132 -11.32 19.26 0.20
CA GLN A 132 -12.73 19.57 0.48
C GLN A 132 -13.46 18.45 1.23
N LYS A 133 -13.32 17.20 0.79
CA LYS A 133 -14.06 16.05 1.36
C LYS A 133 -13.47 15.56 2.69
N HIS A 134 -12.15 15.66 2.84
CA HIS A 134 -11.43 15.14 4.00
C HIS A 134 -11.52 16.08 5.21
N GLU A 135 -11.42 17.40 5.01
CA GLU A 135 -11.57 18.38 6.10
C GLU A 135 -12.97 18.40 6.71
N GLN A 136 -14.00 18.06 5.93
CA GLN A 136 -15.38 18.11 6.39
C GLN A 136 -15.84 16.89 7.20
N LYS A 137 -15.14 15.74 7.14
CA LYS A 137 -15.71 14.48 7.69
C LYS A 137 -14.78 13.54 8.46
N VAL A 138 -13.48 13.44 8.18
CA VAL A 138 -12.68 12.31 8.71
C VAL A 138 -11.18 12.65 8.79
N CYS A 139 -10.80 13.66 9.57
CA CYS A 139 -9.38 13.98 9.82
C CYS A 139 -9.06 13.86 11.32
N GLU A 140 -9.36 12.69 11.90
CA GLU A 140 -8.90 12.26 13.22
C GLU A 140 -7.82 11.19 13.08
#